data_AF-A0A938LZQ5-F1
#
_entry.id   AF-A0A938LZQ5-F1
#
_cell.length_a   1.000
_cell.length_b   1.000
_cell.length_c   1.000
_cell.angle_alpha   90.00
_cell.angle_beta   90.00
_cell.angle_gamma   90.00
#
_symmetry.space_group_name_H-M   'P 1'
#
loop_
_entity.id
_entity.type
_entity.pdbx_description
1 polymer ?
#
loop_
_entity_poly.entity_id
_entity_poly.type
_entity_poly.pdbx_seq_one_letter_code
_entity_poly.pdbx_strand_id
1 'polypeptide(L)'
;MKRSIIHLTLAVVLVLSSCVHAGKQGTKAPESPRMIRVAIAPSALNAQKSYTLLPKAEELTEQDGAVLYNQAVQALPAQMNTKQLSEWRSMPLSQLPQAQVQALLQQAQASLDLVGRGTKCRSCQWPPFVPGTMPANLPEYRQLAFLLCVKARLEVAQGEYDKAIDTIRTGLAMSKHLGEAPTIIQGITGIATAALMLRPLEDLAQVKGSPNLCSALQALPRPLVNIEVPIAAEVKNLDTSSQYNALTRSV
;
A
#
# COMPACT_ATOMS: atom_id res chain seq x y z
N MET A 1 17.35 65.88 -39.49
CA MET A 1 18.48 65.14 -40.07
C MET A 1 18.16 63.65 -40.03
N LYS A 2 18.29 62.99 -41.19
CA LYS A 2 18.26 61.54 -41.58
C LYS A 2 18.12 60.51 -40.42
N ARG A 3 17.04 59.72 -40.33
CA ARG A 3 16.59 58.50 -41.09
C ARG A 3 16.94 57.19 -40.36
N SER A 4 15.91 56.32 -40.28
CA SER A 4 15.96 54.85 -40.41
C SER A 4 16.01 53.97 -39.15
N ILE A 5 14.87 53.35 -38.86
CA ILE A 5 14.58 51.89 -38.78
C ILE A 5 15.81 50.98 -38.60
N ILE A 6 15.75 50.03 -37.65
CA ILE A 6 15.91 48.56 -37.85
C ILE A 6 16.08 47.83 -36.51
N HIS A 7 15.41 46.69 -36.48
CA HIS A 7 15.41 45.58 -35.52
C HIS A 7 16.79 45.11 -35.03
N LEU A 8 16.71 44.18 -34.06
CA LEU A 8 17.30 42.83 -34.16
C LEU A 8 18.37 42.51 -33.10
N THR A 9 18.00 41.61 -32.18
CA THR A 9 18.83 40.54 -31.58
C THR A 9 20.00 40.99 -30.67
N LEU A 10 20.54 40.22 -29.73
CA LEU A 10 20.75 38.78 -29.63
C LEU A 10 21.07 38.46 -28.15
N ALA A 11 20.73 37.24 -27.74
CA ALA A 11 21.03 36.63 -26.44
C ALA A 11 22.53 36.57 -26.11
N VAL A 12 22.87 36.59 -24.82
CA VAL A 12 24.13 36.03 -24.30
C VAL A 12 23.87 35.22 -23.04
N VAL A 13 24.27 33.94 -23.13
CA VAL A 13 24.33 32.93 -22.08
C VAL A 13 25.48 33.25 -21.12
N LEU A 14 25.25 33.15 -19.81
CA LEU A 14 26.33 33.08 -18.82
C LEU A 14 26.23 31.75 -18.05
N VAL A 15 27.08 30.82 -18.48
CA VAL A 15 27.48 29.63 -17.73
C VAL A 15 28.42 30.09 -16.62
N LEU A 16 28.09 29.81 -15.36
CA LEU A 16 29.05 29.81 -14.26
C LEU A 16 29.10 28.41 -13.65
N SER A 17 30.05 27.65 -14.17
CA SER A 17 30.60 26.46 -13.54
C SER A 17 31.45 26.91 -12.35
N SER A 18 31.19 26.37 -11.17
CA SER A 18 32.11 26.47 -10.02
C SER A 18 32.42 25.06 -9.55
N CYS A 19 33.66 24.67 -9.76
CA CYS A 19 34.27 23.44 -9.29
C CYS A 19 34.26 23.40 -7.75
N VAL A 20 33.77 22.30 -7.17
CA VAL A 20 34.17 21.87 -5.82
C VAL A 20 34.70 20.45 -5.91
N HIS A 21 35.83 20.27 -5.21
CA HIS A 21 36.78 19.17 -5.25
C HIS A 21 36.20 17.79 -4.91
N ALA A 22 36.83 16.79 -5.52
CA ALA A 22 36.53 15.37 -5.44
C ALA A 22 36.68 14.77 -4.04
N GLY A 23 35.58 14.26 -3.49
CA GLY A 23 35.56 13.14 -2.56
C GLY A 23 34.94 11.93 -3.27
N LYS A 24 35.67 10.81 -3.35
CA LYS A 24 35.17 9.54 -3.91
C LYS A 24 34.02 9.02 -3.04
N GLN A 25 32.79 9.36 -3.37
CA GLN A 25 31.61 8.57 -3.03
C GLN A 25 31.07 7.99 -4.32
N GLY A 26 30.94 6.65 -4.37
CA GLY A 26 30.28 5.97 -5.47
C GLY A 26 28.82 6.42 -5.53
N THR A 27 28.56 7.42 -6.37
CA THR A 27 27.21 7.86 -6.71
C THR A 27 26.57 6.75 -7.55
N LYS A 28 25.69 5.96 -6.91
CA LYS A 28 24.68 5.19 -7.64
C LYS A 28 23.99 6.16 -8.60
N ALA A 29 24.02 5.84 -9.89
CA ALA A 29 23.30 6.61 -10.89
C ALA A 29 21.84 6.78 -10.46
N PRO A 30 21.24 7.97 -10.67
CA PRO A 30 19.83 8.19 -10.36
C PRO A 30 19.00 7.14 -11.10
N GLU A 31 18.24 6.37 -10.32
CA GLU A 31 17.36 5.32 -10.81
C GLU A 31 16.40 5.96 -11.83
N SER A 32 16.58 5.62 -13.11
CA SER A 32 15.79 6.22 -14.19
C SER A 32 14.31 5.94 -13.95
N PRO A 33 13.39 6.89 -14.18
CA PRO A 33 11.97 6.69 -13.92
C PRO A 33 11.49 5.46 -14.67
N ARG A 34 10.82 4.55 -13.95
CA ARG A 34 10.26 3.32 -14.51
C ARG A 34 9.21 3.69 -15.55
N MET A 35 9.58 3.62 -16.83
CA MET A 35 8.64 3.78 -17.93
C MET A 35 7.77 2.53 -18.03
N ILE A 36 6.48 2.66 -17.68
CA ILE A 36 5.48 1.61 -17.86
C ILE A 36 4.60 1.99 -19.04
N ARG A 37 4.64 1.21 -20.12
CA ARG A 37 3.65 1.32 -21.19
C ARG A 37 2.38 0.60 -20.73
N VAL A 38 1.36 1.37 -20.37
CA VAL A 38 0.05 0.81 -20.03
C VAL A 38 -0.64 0.38 -21.33
N ALA A 39 -0.63 -0.92 -21.60
CA ALA A 39 -1.45 -1.51 -22.65
C ALA A 39 -2.75 -2.01 -22.01
N ILE A 40 -3.84 -1.27 -22.19
CA ILE A 40 -5.17 -1.72 -21.79
C ILE A 40 -5.71 -2.57 -22.93
N ALA A 41 -5.88 -3.88 -22.70
CA ALA A 41 -6.68 -4.72 -23.57
C ALA A 41 -8.14 -4.59 -23.09
N PRO A 42 -9.02 -3.86 -23.78
CA PRO A 42 -10.39 -3.69 -23.33
C PRO A 42 -11.11 -5.05 -23.34
N SER A 43 -11.34 -5.60 -22.15
CA SER A 43 -12.33 -6.65 -21.94
C SER A 43 -13.72 -6.03 -22.08
N ALA A 44 -14.61 -6.68 -22.84
CA ALA A 44 -15.98 -6.22 -23.02
C ALA A 44 -16.64 -5.86 -21.67
N LEU A 45 -17.43 -4.77 -21.65
CA LEU A 45 -18.19 -4.33 -20.46
C LEU A 45 -19.16 -5.42 -19.94
N ASN A 46 -19.42 -6.42 -20.77
CA ASN A 46 -20.27 -7.59 -20.56
C ASN A 46 -19.60 -8.62 -19.65
N ALA A 47 -18.81 -8.20 -18.66
CA ALA A 47 -18.15 -9.11 -17.74
C ALA A 47 -19.24 -9.92 -16.98
N GLN A 48 -19.33 -11.20 -17.30
CA GLN A 48 -20.35 -12.12 -16.78
C GLN A 48 -20.25 -12.31 -15.26
N LYS A 49 -19.09 -11.99 -14.68
CA LYS A 49 -18.79 -12.10 -13.25
C LYS A 49 -18.48 -10.71 -12.67
N SER A 50 -19.29 -10.28 -11.71
CA SER A 50 -19.08 -9.02 -10.98
C SER A 50 -18.17 -9.27 -9.78
N TYR A 51 -17.03 -8.58 -9.75
CA TYR A 51 -16.06 -8.66 -8.65
C TYR A 51 -16.29 -7.55 -7.63
N THR A 52 -15.95 -7.81 -6.38
CA THR A 52 -15.91 -6.82 -5.30
C THR A 52 -14.50 -6.73 -4.74
N LEU A 53 -14.00 -5.53 -4.50
CA LEU A 53 -12.67 -5.29 -3.92
C LEU A 53 -12.69 -5.06 -2.41
N LEU A 54 -13.86 -5.19 -1.79
CA LEU A 54 -14.06 -5.29 -0.34
C LEU A 54 -15.04 -6.43 -0.04
N PRO A 55 -14.96 -7.02 1.17
CA PRO A 55 -15.97 -7.96 1.66
C PRO A 55 -17.36 -7.35 1.65
N LYS A 56 -18.36 -8.16 1.31
CA LYS A 56 -19.76 -7.77 1.34
C LYS A 56 -20.31 -7.88 2.76
N ALA A 57 -21.41 -7.18 3.04
CA ALA A 57 -21.99 -7.15 4.38
C ALA A 57 -22.38 -8.55 4.89
N GLU A 58 -22.84 -9.42 4.01
CA GLU A 58 -23.20 -10.81 4.31
C GLU A 58 -22.00 -11.73 4.61
N GLU A 59 -20.78 -11.32 4.24
CA GLU A 59 -19.55 -12.07 4.54
C GLU A 59 -18.94 -11.65 5.88
N LEU A 60 -19.43 -10.57 6.48
CA LEU A 60 -18.87 -10.01 7.71
C LEU A 60 -19.30 -10.84 8.94
N THR A 61 -18.36 -10.96 9.88
CA THR A 61 -18.51 -11.66 11.15
C THR A 61 -18.36 -10.68 12.31
N GLU A 62 -18.90 -11.05 13.48
CA GLU A 62 -18.82 -10.25 14.71
C GLU A 62 -17.54 -10.52 15.53
N GLN A 63 -16.56 -11.23 14.97
CA GLN A 63 -15.25 -11.38 15.59
C GLN A 63 -14.50 -10.04 15.58
N ASP A 64 -13.52 -9.90 16.47
CA ASP A 64 -12.61 -8.75 16.46
C ASP A 64 -11.46 -8.96 15.48
N GLY A 65 -11.41 -8.14 14.43
CA GLY A 65 -10.33 -8.19 13.45
C GLY A 65 -8.95 -7.86 14.02
N ALA A 66 -8.86 -6.99 15.05
CA ALA A 66 -7.59 -6.62 15.67
C ALA A 66 -6.93 -7.83 16.34
N VAL A 67 -7.71 -8.68 17.02
CA VAL A 67 -7.22 -9.94 17.61
C VAL A 67 -6.67 -10.87 16.53
N LEU A 68 -7.39 -11.04 15.41
CA LEU A 68 -6.95 -11.92 14.32
C LEU A 68 -5.69 -11.38 13.62
N TYR A 69 -5.56 -10.07 13.44
CA TYR A 69 -4.33 -9.48 12.90
C TYR A 69 -3.15 -9.65 13.86
N ASN A 70 -3.35 -9.48 15.16
CA ASN A 70 -2.31 -9.77 16.16
C ASN A 70 -1.89 -11.24 16.12
N GLN A 71 -2.84 -12.17 16.02
CA GLN A 71 -2.53 -13.60 15.84
C GLN A 71 -1.78 -13.87 14.53
N ALA A 72 -2.16 -13.19 13.44
CA ALA A 72 -1.46 -13.31 12.17
C ALA A 72 -0.01 -12.85 12.27
N VAL A 73 0.26 -11.79 13.03
CA VAL A 73 1.61 -11.32 13.34
C VAL A 73 2.41 -12.38 14.11
N GLN A 74 1.80 -13.01 15.13
CA GLN A 74 2.46 -14.10 15.86
C GLN A 74 2.74 -15.34 14.99
N ALA A 75 1.96 -15.54 13.93
CA ALA A 75 2.11 -16.63 12.98
C ALA A 75 3.05 -16.29 11.79
N LEU A 76 3.70 -15.12 11.79
CA LEU A 76 4.67 -14.77 10.75
C LEU A 76 5.89 -15.70 10.79
N PRO A 77 6.44 -16.10 9.62
CA PRO A 77 7.70 -16.83 9.57
C PRO A 77 8.84 -16.06 10.25
N ALA A 78 9.52 -16.71 11.21
CA ALA A 78 10.54 -16.07 12.04
C ALA A 78 11.76 -15.52 11.26
N GLN A 79 12.07 -16.08 10.09
CA GLN A 79 13.26 -15.74 9.28
C GLN A 79 12.87 -15.13 7.92
N MET A 80 11.82 -14.33 7.88
CA MET A 80 11.38 -13.67 6.66
C MET A 80 12.38 -12.59 6.21
N ASN A 81 12.91 -12.72 4.99
CA ASN A 81 13.82 -11.75 4.40
C ASN A 81 13.04 -10.56 3.80
N THR A 82 12.83 -9.52 4.59
CA THR A 82 12.07 -8.32 4.18
C THR A 82 12.66 -7.59 2.97
N LYS A 83 13.99 -7.63 2.79
CA LYS A 83 14.66 -7.06 1.62
C LYS A 83 14.29 -7.83 0.35
N GLN A 84 14.33 -9.16 0.41
CA GLN A 84 13.95 -10.01 -0.70
C GLN A 84 12.46 -9.85 -1.05
N LEU A 85 11.56 -9.76 -0.06
CA LEU A 85 10.15 -9.43 -0.32
C LEU A 85 10.03 -8.08 -1.05
N SER A 86 10.81 -7.08 -0.64
CA SER A 86 10.78 -5.77 -1.30
C SER A 86 11.21 -5.84 -2.76
N GLU A 87 12.25 -6.62 -3.07
CA GLU A 87 12.71 -6.86 -4.43
C GLU A 87 11.63 -7.56 -5.27
N TRP A 88 11.00 -8.61 -4.73
CA TRP A 88 9.90 -9.32 -5.40
C TRP A 88 8.71 -8.41 -5.67
N ARG A 89 8.39 -7.45 -4.78
CA ARG A 89 7.30 -6.49 -4.96
C ARG A 89 7.56 -5.42 -6.02
N SER A 90 8.81 -5.09 -6.34
CA SER A 90 9.14 -4.02 -7.29
C SER A 90 9.51 -4.52 -8.68
N MET A 91 10.10 -5.71 -8.79
CA MET A 91 10.57 -6.28 -10.06
C MET A 91 9.42 -6.48 -11.07
N PRO A 92 9.72 -6.57 -12.38
CA PRO A 92 8.73 -6.95 -13.40
C PRO A 92 8.05 -8.29 -13.07
N LEU A 93 6.74 -8.42 -13.37
CA LEU A 93 5.98 -9.64 -13.09
C LEU A 93 6.59 -10.89 -13.75
N SER A 94 7.09 -10.75 -14.98
CA SER A 94 7.73 -11.83 -15.74
C SER A 94 9.04 -12.34 -15.12
N GLN A 95 9.63 -11.61 -14.18
CA GLN A 95 10.87 -11.97 -13.49
C GLN A 95 10.63 -12.51 -12.07
N LEU A 96 9.36 -12.60 -11.63
CA LEU A 96 9.02 -13.06 -10.29
C LEU A 96 9.47 -14.53 -10.11
N PRO A 97 10.32 -14.86 -9.12
CA PRO A 97 10.80 -16.22 -8.91
C PRO A 97 9.71 -17.07 -8.25
N GLN A 98 8.79 -17.56 -9.08
CA GLN A 98 7.53 -18.19 -8.63
C GLN A 98 7.73 -19.29 -7.59
N ALA A 99 8.71 -20.19 -7.78
CA ALA A 99 8.97 -21.28 -6.84
C ALA A 99 9.43 -20.79 -5.46
N GLN A 100 10.30 -19.78 -5.40
CA GLN A 100 10.77 -19.22 -4.12
C GLN A 100 9.66 -18.46 -3.40
N VAL A 101 8.88 -17.70 -4.17
CA VAL A 101 7.71 -16.99 -3.65
C VAL A 101 6.70 -17.99 -3.08
N GLN A 102 6.37 -19.04 -3.83
CA GLN A 102 5.43 -20.06 -3.40
C GLN A 102 5.89 -20.76 -2.11
N ALA A 103 7.19 -21.08 -1.99
CA ALA A 103 7.75 -21.67 -0.78
C ALA A 103 7.62 -20.75 0.44
N LEU A 104 7.87 -19.44 0.29
CA LEU A 104 7.65 -18.48 1.38
C LEU A 104 6.16 -18.40 1.76
N LEU A 105 5.27 -18.34 0.77
CA LEU A 105 3.83 -18.22 1.02
C LEU A 105 3.28 -19.46 1.74
N GLN A 106 3.80 -20.66 1.43
CA GLN A 106 3.49 -21.88 2.15
C GLN A 106 3.91 -21.80 3.63
N GLN A 107 5.09 -21.24 3.92
CA GLN A 107 5.54 -21.02 5.30
C GLN A 107 4.66 -19.99 6.03
N ALA A 108 4.15 -18.98 5.30
CA ALA A 108 3.31 -17.92 5.84
C ALA A 108 1.79 -18.25 5.83
N GLN A 109 1.41 -19.48 5.48
CA GLN A 109 0.00 -19.83 5.22
C GLN A 109 -0.90 -19.54 6.43
N ALA A 110 -0.50 -19.94 7.64
CA ALA A 110 -1.26 -19.69 8.86
C ALA A 110 -1.51 -18.19 9.11
N SER A 111 -0.49 -17.37 8.86
CA SER A 111 -0.58 -15.91 8.97
C SER A 111 -1.56 -15.33 7.95
N LEU A 112 -1.47 -15.76 6.69
CA LEU A 112 -2.36 -15.32 5.61
C LEU A 112 -3.81 -15.73 5.85
N ASP A 113 -4.06 -16.92 6.38
CA ASP A 113 -5.41 -17.39 6.71
C ASP A 113 -6.03 -16.55 7.84
N LEU A 114 -5.25 -16.19 8.85
CA LEU A 114 -5.68 -15.30 9.93
C LEU A 114 -5.99 -13.90 9.42
N VAL A 115 -5.17 -13.36 8.50
CA VAL A 115 -5.48 -12.07 7.83
C VAL A 115 -6.77 -12.16 7.04
N GLY A 116 -6.96 -13.22 6.25
CA GLY A 116 -8.18 -13.44 5.47
C GLY A 116 -9.44 -13.60 6.32
N ARG A 117 -9.32 -14.09 7.55
CA ARG A 117 -10.41 -14.08 8.54
C ARG A 117 -10.61 -12.69 9.14
N GLY A 118 -9.53 -12.00 9.51
CA GLY A 118 -9.57 -10.66 10.10
C GLY A 118 -10.21 -9.61 9.20
N THR A 119 -10.03 -9.73 7.88
CA THR A 119 -10.68 -8.83 6.90
C THR A 119 -12.18 -9.06 6.78
N LYS A 120 -12.68 -10.21 7.19
CA LYS A 120 -14.12 -10.52 7.28
C LYS A 120 -14.70 -10.16 8.64
N CYS A 121 -13.97 -9.52 9.54
CA CYS A 121 -14.54 -8.94 10.75
C CYS A 121 -15.22 -7.61 10.41
N ARG A 122 -16.38 -7.34 11.03
CA ARG A 122 -17.09 -6.08 10.85
C ARG A 122 -16.29 -4.88 11.35
N SER A 123 -15.51 -5.08 12.40
CA SER A 123 -14.73 -4.04 13.05
C SER A 123 -13.45 -4.58 13.68
N CYS A 124 -12.57 -3.66 14.07
CA CYS A 124 -11.36 -3.95 14.82
C CYS A 124 -11.36 -3.14 16.12
N GLN A 125 -11.23 -3.80 17.27
CA GLN A 125 -11.10 -3.15 18.58
C GLN A 125 -9.63 -2.92 18.86
N TRP A 126 -9.09 -1.87 18.24
CA TRP A 126 -7.70 -1.48 18.45
C TRP A 126 -7.48 -0.93 19.87
N PRO A 127 -6.32 -1.18 20.49
CA PRO A 127 -5.97 -0.54 21.76
C PRO A 127 -6.04 0.99 21.67
N PRO A 128 -6.43 1.68 22.75
CA PRO A 128 -6.47 3.13 22.75
C PRO A 128 -5.06 3.72 22.57
N PHE A 129 -4.99 4.90 21.97
CA PHE A 129 -3.75 5.65 21.83
C PHE A 129 -3.23 6.10 23.21
N VAL A 130 -1.93 5.89 23.45
CA VAL A 130 -1.23 6.43 24.62
C VAL A 130 -0.16 7.42 24.14
N PRO A 131 -0.24 8.71 24.51
CA PRO A 131 0.73 9.72 24.08
C PRO A 131 2.18 9.31 24.37
N GLY A 132 3.06 9.52 23.39
CA GLY A 132 4.49 9.18 23.49
C GLY A 132 4.81 7.70 23.26
N THR A 133 3.82 6.86 22.94
CA THR A 133 4.04 5.44 22.63
C THR A 133 3.74 5.13 21.16
N MET A 134 4.52 4.22 20.58
CA MET A 134 4.26 3.71 19.24
C MET A 134 3.27 2.53 19.34
N PRO A 135 2.21 2.47 18.51
CA PRO A 135 1.35 1.30 18.44
C PRO A 135 2.14 0.04 18.13
N ALA A 136 1.80 -1.05 18.83
CA ALA A 136 2.45 -2.33 18.63
C ALA A 136 2.22 -2.89 17.22
N ASN A 137 3.13 -3.76 16.78
CA ASN A 137 3.02 -4.57 15.57
C ASN A 137 2.97 -3.80 14.23
N LEU A 138 3.22 -2.49 14.22
CA LEU A 138 3.19 -1.68 13.00
C LEU A 138 4.13 -2.18 11.88
N PRO A 139 5.43 -2.49 12.16
CA PRO A 139 6.29 -3.11 11.16
C PRO A 139 5.74 -4.44 10.63
N GLU A 140 5.16 -5.25 11.50
CA GLU A 140 4.66 -6.60 11.20
C GLU A 140 3.39 -6.54 10.36
N TYR A 141 2.49 -5.57 10.59
CA TYR A 141 1.35 -5.33 9.70
C TYR A 141 1.79 -4.97 8.28
N ARG A 142 2.90 -4.24 8.12
CA ARG A 142 3.48 -4.00 6.79
C ARG A 142 4.04 -5.27 6.16
N GLN A 143 4.61 -6.17 6.96
CA GLN A 143 5.07 -7.48 6.46
C GLN A 143 3.91 -8.33 5.97
N LEU A 144 2.77 -8.35 6.67
CA LEU A 144 1.54 -9.00 6.20
C LEU A 144 1.07 -8.42 4.87
N ALA A 145 1.07 -7.09 4.74
CA ALA A 145 0.74 -6.42 3.48
C ALA A 145 1.73 -6.77 2.35
N PHE A 146 3.02 -6.94 2.66
CA PHE A 146 4.00 -7.38 1.67
C PHE A 146 3.74 -8.81 1.20
N LEU A 147 3.41 -9.73 2.11
CA LEU A 147 3.03 -11.10 1.77
C LEU A 147 1.79 -11.13 0.86
N LEU A 148 0.74 -10.37 1.19
CA LEU A 148 -0.46 -10.26 0.35
C LEU A 148 -0.13 -9.71 -1.04
N CYS A 149 0.71 -8.68 -1.12
CA CYS A 149 1.14 -8.08 -2.39
C CYS A 149 1.82 -9.14 -3.26
N VAL A 150 2.82 -9.84 -2.72
CA VAL A 150 3.59 -10.85 -3.46
C VAL A 150 2.71 -12.07 -3.81
N LYS A 151 1.79 -12.49 -2.92
CA LYS A 151 0.82 -13.55 -3.19
C LYS A 151 -0.08 -13.21 -4.37
N ALA A 152 -0.68 -12.02 -4.38
CA ALA A 152 -1.51 -11.58 -5.49
C ALA A 152 -0.70 -11.55 -6.80
N ARG A 153 0.54 -11.06 -6.76
CA ARG A 153 1.41 -11.04 -7.96
C ARG A 153 1.74 -12.46 -8.45
N LEU A 154 2.01 -13.41 -7.56
CA LEU A 154 2.19 -14.82 -7.95
C LEU A 154 0.93 -15.37 -8.64
N GLU A 155 -0.25 -15.12 -8.05
CA GLU A 155 -1.53 -15.58 -8.59
C GLU A 155 -1.80 -14.97 -9.98
N VAL A 156 -1.49 -13.69 -10.20
CA VAL A 156 -1.56 -13.07 -11.53
C VAL A 156 -0.59 -13.76 -12.50
N ALA A 157 0.66 -14.00 -12.09
CA ALA A 157 1.67 -14.64 -12.93
C ALA A 157 1.30 -16.09 -13.32
N GLN A 158 0.49 -16.76 -12.50
CA GLN A 158 -0.01 -18.12 -12.74
C GLN A 158 -1.33 -18.16 -13.54
N GLY A 159 -1.92 -17.00 -13.85
CA GLY A 159 -3.22 -16.92 -14.51
C GLY A 159 -4.43 -17.18 -13.59
N GLU A 160 -4.19 -17.24 -12.27
CA GLU A 160 -5.20 -17.52 -11.24
C GLU A 160 -5.93 -16.23 -10.83
N TYR A 161 -6.56 -15.56 -11.80
CA TYR A 161 -7.07 -14.19 -11.62
C TYR A 161 -8.13 -14.04 -10.53
N ASP A 162 -9.00 -15.03 -10.37
CA ASP A 162 -10.01 -15.05 -9.29
C ASP A 162 -9.33 -14.98 -7.91
N LYS A 163 -8.29 -15.79 -7.70
CA LYS A 163 -7.53 -15.82 -6.44
C LYS A 163 -6.77 -14.51 -6.24
N ALA A 164 -6.15 -13.98 -7.30
CA ALA A 164 -5.46 -12.69 -7.25
C ALA A 164 -6.39 -11.57 -6.79
N ILE A 165 -7.61 -11.51 -7.33
CA ILE A 165 -8.61 -10.51 -6.94
C ILE A 165 -9.04 -10.68 -5.48
N ASP A 166 -9.23 -11.91 -5.02
CA ASP A 166 -9.54 -12.19 -3.61
C ASP A 166 -8.40 -11.79 -2.67
N THR A 167 -7.15 -12.01 -3.06
CA THR A 167 -5.97 -11.55 -2.29
C THR A 167 -5.89 -10.03 -2.27
N ILE A 168 -6.14 -9.35 -3.40
CA ILE A 168 -6.20 -7.88 -3.47
C ILE A 168 -7.32 -7.34 -2.59
N ARG A 169 -8.51 -7.95 -2.65
CA ARG A 169 -9.66 -7.63 -1.78
C ARG A 169 -9.28 -7.74 -0.30
N THR A 170 -8.57 -8.80 0.06
CA THR A 170 -8.06 -9.00 1.43
C THR A 170 -7.12 -7.87 1.84
N GLY A 171 -6.15 -7.49 1.00
CA GLY A 171 -5.23 -6.39 1.31
C GLY A 171 -5.91 -5.03 1.42
N LEU A 172 -6.90 -4.74 0.56
CA LEU A 172 -7.66 -3.49 0.62
C LEU A 172 -8.56 -3.44 1.86
N ALA A 173 -9.17 -4.55 2.26
CA ALA A 173 -9.93 -4.61 3.50
C ALA A 173 -9.05 -4.42 4.74
N MET A 174 -7.88 -5.06 4.79
CA MET A 174 -6.89 -4.85 5.85
C MET A 174 -6.43 -3.39 5.91
N SER A 175 -6.21 -2.77 4.73
CA SER A 175 -5.84 -1.36 4.64
C SER A 175 -6.88 -0.44 5.28
N LYS A 176 -8.18 -0.73 5.07
CA LYS A 176 -9.29 -0.01 5.67
C LYS A 176 -9.32 -0.17 7.19
N HIS A 177 -9.20 -1.40 7.70
CA HIS A 177 -9.17 -1.66 9.14
C HIS A 177 -8.02 -0.97 9.86
N LEU A 178 -6.82 -0.97 9.28
CA LEU A 178 -5.67 -0.21 9.81
C LEU A 178 -5.89 1.29 9.71
N GLY A 179 -6.54 1.74 8.63
CA GLY A 179 -6.94 3.11 8.38
C GLY A 179 -7.89 3.70 9.42
N GLU A 180 -8.70 2.85 10.04
CA GLU A 180 -9.71 3.20 11.05
C GLU A 180 -9.22 3.05 12.49
N ALA A 181 -7.95 2.68 12.67
CA ALA A 181 -7.33 2.59 13.98
C ALA A 181 -7.16 3.98 14.63
N PRO A 182 -7.00 4.07 15.96
CA PRO A 182 -7.09 5.34 16.68
C PRO A 182 -5.84 6.22 16.59
N THR A 183 -4.87 5.88 15.73
CA THR A 183 -3.64 6.65 15.56
C THR A 183 -3.37 7.03 14.11
N ILE A 184 -2.83 8.24 13.91
CA ILE A 184 -2.43 8.77 12.60
C ILE A 184 -1.40 7.86 11.96
N ILE A 185 -0.45 7.32 12.74
CA ILE A 185 0.58 6.43 12.21
C ILE A 185 0.01 5.08 11.73
N GLN A 186 -1.02 4.54 12.38
CA GLN A 186 -1.76 3.38 11.87
C GLN A 186 -2.57 3.77 10.62
N GLY A 187 -3.20 4.95 10.62
CA GLY A 187 -3.90 5.51 9.46
C GLY A 187 -3.01 5.58 8.20
N ILE A 188 -1.81 6.16 8.32
CA ILE A 188 -0.81 6.21 7.26
C ILE A 188 -0.36 4.80 6.86
N THR A 189 -0.26 3.87 7.81
CA THR A 189 0.07 2.47 7.52
C THR A 189 -1.04 1.79 6.71
N GLY A 190 -2.32 2.11 6.97
CA GLY A 190 -3.45 1.72 6.14
C GLY A 190 -3.33 2.26 4.71
N ILE A 191 -3.04 3.55 4.54
CA ILE A 191 -2.83 4.16 3.21
C ILE A 191 -1.69 3.47 2.45
N ALA A 192 -0.55 3.25 3.12
CA ALA A 192 0.59 2.56 2.53
C ALA A 192 0.22 1.11 2.13
N THR A 193 -0.58 0.43 2.95
CA THR A 193 -1.09 -0.92 2.65
C THR A 193 -1.99 -0.93 1.41
N ALA A 194 -2.89 0.04 1.27
CA ALA A 194 -3.72 0.18 0.08
C ALA A 194 -2.86 0.41 -1.18
N ALA A 195 -1.86 1.29 -1.09
CA ALA A 195 -0.94 1.56 -2.20
C ALA A 195 -0.16 0.31 -2.67
N LEU A 196 0.19 -0.59 -1.75
CA LEU A 196 0.83 -1.86 -2.09
C LEU A 196 -0.05 -2.76 -2.95
N MET A 197 -1.37 -2.71 -2.76
CA MET A 197 -2.33 -3.52 -3.54
C MET A 197 -2.56 -2.98 -4.96
N LEU A 198 -2.20 -1.71 -5.22
CA LEU A 198 -2.28 -1.15 -6.57
C LEU A 198 -1.30 -1.85 -7.53
N ARG A 199 -0.16 -2.34 -7.03
CA ARG A 199 0.84 -3.04 -7.85
C ARG A 199 0.31 -4.33 -8.50
N PRO A 200 -0.21 -5.33 -7.75
CA PRO A 200 -0.83 -6.51 -8.35
C PRO A 200 -2.09 -6.16 -9.17
N LEU A 201 -2.83 -5.10 -8.82
CA LEU A 201 -3.96 -4.62 -9.61
C LEU A 201 -3.52 -4.12 -11.00
N GLU A 202 -2.43 -3.35 -11.07
CA GLU A 202 -1.81 -2.90 -12.32
C GLU A 202 -1.28 -4.08 -13.15
N ASP A 203 -0.63 -5.05 -12.49
CA ASP A 203 -0.15 -6.27 -13.13
C ASP A 203 -1.34 -7.04 -13.73
N LEU A 204 -2.43 -7.22 -12.97
CA LEU A 204 -3.66 -7.87 -13.43
C LEU A 204 -4.29 -7.15 -14.62
N ALA A 205 -4.35 -5.81 -14.61
CA ALA A 205 -4.89 -5.01 -15.70
C ALA A 205 -4.08 -5.10 -17.02
N GLN A 206 -2.80 -5.51 -16.95
CA GLN A 206 -1.91 -5.60 -18.10
C GLN A 206 -1.85 -7.00 -18.74
N VAL A 207 -2.23 -8.05 -18.01
CA VAL A 207 -2.16 -9.43 -18.54
C VAL A 207 -3.36 -9.73 -19.44
N LYS A 208 -3.10 -10.38 -20.58
CA LYS A 208 -4.14 -10.79 -21.52
C LYS A 208 -5.10 -11.80 -20.88
N GLY A 209 -6.40 -11.56 -21.05
CA GLY A 209 -7.44 -12.44 -20.52
C GLY A 209 -7.81 -12.16 -19.06
N SER A 210 -7.25 -11.12 -18.45
CA SER A 210 -7.71 -10.67 -17.14
C SER A 210 -9.14 -10.13 -17.19
N PRO A 211 -9.90 -10.29 -16.10
CA PRO A 211 -11.27 -9.77 -16.03
C PRO A 211 -11.29 -8.24 -16.00
N ASN A 212 -12.40 -7.67 -16.45
CA ASN A 212 -12.65 -6.24 -16.33
C ASN A 212 -12.96 -5.88 -14.86
N LEU A 213 -12.15 -4.99 -14.28
CA LEU A 213 -12.29 -4.55 -12.88
C LEU A 213 -12.94 -3.17 -12.73
N CYS A 214 -13.40 -2.54 -13.81
CA CYS A 214 -13.93 -1.17 -13.77
C CYS A 214 -15.06 -1.01 -12.76
N SER A 215 -16.04 -1.92 -12.74
CA SER A 215 -17.15 -1.89 -11.78
C SER A 215 -16.67 -2.07 -10.34
N ALA A 216 -15.76 -3.02 -10.11
CA ALA A 216 -15.21 -3.31 -8.81
C ALA A 216 -14.42 -2.12 -8.23
N LEU A 217 -13.67 -1.41 -9.08
CA LEU A 217 -12.95 -0.18 -8.72
C LEU A 217 -13.88 1.01 -8.49
N GLN A 218 -14.95 1.13 -9.28
CA GLN A 218 -15.97 2.17 -9.07
C GLN A 218 -16.75 1.96 -7.77
N ALA A 219 -16.93 0.72 -7.33
CA ALA A 219 -17.62 0.37 -6.10
C ALA A 219 -16.78 0.61 -4.83
N LEU A 220 -15.47 0.91 -4.95
CA LEU A 220 -14.64 1.22 -3.78
C LEU A 220 -15.07 2.55 -3.12
N PRO A 221 -15.07 2.62 -1.78
CA PRO A 221 -15.33 3.86 -1.06
C PRO A 221 -14.27 4.92 -1.39
N ARG A 222 -14.69 6.20 -1.38
CA ARG A 222 -13.83 7.35 -1.65
C ARG A 222 -13.92 8.34 -0.48
N PRO A 223 -12.87 8.45 0.36
CA PRO A 223 -11.61 7.70 0.31
C PRO A 223 -11.78 6.25 0.82
N LEU A 224 -10.88 5.34 0.43
CA LEU A 224 -10.84 3.98 0.98
C LEU A 224 -10.43 3.98 2.46
N VAL A 225 -9.40 4.76 2.77
CA VAL A 225 -8.95 5.04 4.14
C VAL A 225 -9.26 6.50 4.43
N ASN A 226 -10.13 6.75 5.40
CA ASN A 226 -10.46 8.10 5.84
C ASN A 226 -9.52 8.52 6.98
N ILE A 227 -8.44 9.24 6.65
CA ILE A 227 -7.43 9.67 7.62
C ILE A 227 -7.96 10.65 8.68
N GLU A 228 -9.11 11.29 8.44
CA GLU A 228 -9.73 12.18 9.42
C GLU A 228 -10.17 11.43 10.69
N VAL A 229 -10.48 10.12 10.57
CA VAL A 229 -10.86 9.28 11.70
C VAL A 229 -9.73 9.17 12.73
N PRO A 230 -8.52 8.71 12.38
CA PRO A 230 -7.40 8.67 13.32
C PRO A 230 -6.96 10.05 13.80
N ILE A 231 -7.00 11.09 12.95
CA ILE A 231 -6.66 12.46 13.37
C ILE A 231 -7.61 12.92 14.48
N ALA A 232 -8.92 12.80 14.28
CA ALA A 232 -9.90 13.19 15.27
C ALA A 232 -9.78 12.36 16.56
N ALA A 233 -9.48 11.07 16.44
CA ALA A 233 -9.26 10.19 17.59
C ALA A 233 -8.03 10.60 18.41
N GLU A 234 -6.89 10.87 17.78
CA GLU A 234 -5.68 11.33 18.47
C GLU A 234 -5.87 12.70 19.13
N VAL A 235 -6.43 13.67 18.41
CA VAL A 235 -6.69 15.03 18.95
C VAL A 235 -7.56 14.95 20.20
N LYS A 236 -8.67 14.20 20.12
CA LYS A 236 -9.56 13.99 21.27
C LYS A 236 -8.82 13.35 22.45
N ASN A 237 -7.97 12.37 22.21
CA ASN A 237 -7.20 11.71 23.27
C ASN A 237 -6.17 12.67 23.90
N LEU A 238 -5.50 13.51 23.10
CA LEU A 238 -4.57 14.54 23.60
C LEU A 238 -5.28 15.57 24.49
N ASP A 239 -6.45 16.04 24.08
CA ASP A 239 -7.26 16.99 24.86
C ASP A 239 -7.70 16.42 26.21
N THR A 240 -7.96 15.11 26.28
CA THR A 240 -8.33 14.43 27.53
C THR A 240 -7.14 14.04 28.41
N SER A 241 -5.91 14.08 27.89
CA SER A 241 -4.71 13.72 28.64
C SER A 241 -4.34 14.82 29.63
N SER A 242 -4.53 14.57 30.92
CA SER A 242 -4.16 15.51 32.00
C SER A 242 -2.67 15.85 31.99
N GLN A 243 -1.83 14.87 31.62
CA GLN A 243 -0.37 15.01 31.55
C GLN A 243 0.07 15.94 30.42
N TYR A 244 -0.59 15.87 29.25
CA TYR A 244 -0.32 16.78 28.14
C TYR A 244 -0.83 18.20 28.42
N ASN A 245 -2.04 18.33 28.96
CA ASN A 245 -2.61 19.62 29.35
C ASN A 245 -1.78 20.34 30.41
N ALA A 246 -1.18 19.62 31.35
CA ALA A 246 -0.31 20.21 32.38
C ALA A 246 0.97 20.81 31.79
N LEU A 247 1.52 20.23 30.72
CA LEU A 247 2.76 20.70 30.06
C LEU A 247 2.51 21.87 29.09
N THR A 248 1.32 21.95 28.50
CA THR A 248 1.00 22.98 27.49
C THR A 248 0.27 24.20 28.05
N ARG A 249 -0.45 24.06 29.18
CA ARG A 249 -1.15 25.18 29.85
C ARG A 249 -0.33 25.85 30.95
N SER A 250 0.89 25.38 31.22
CA SER A 250 1.82 26.00 32.16
C SER A 250 2.69 27.10 31.53
N VAL A 251 2.29 27.64 30.37
CA VAL A 251 2.96 28.75 29.66
C VAL A 251 1.96 29.87 29.42
#